data_AF-A0A924LID1-F1
#
_entry.id   AF-A0A924LID1-F1
#
_cell.length_a   1.000
_cell.length_b   1.000
_cell.length_c   1.000
_cell.angle_alpha   90.00
_cell.angle_beta   90.00
_cell.angle_gamma   90.00
#
_symmetry.space_group_name_H-M   'P 1'
#
loop_
_entity.id
_entity.type
_entity.pdbx_description
1 polymer ?
#
loop_
_entity_poly.entity_id
_entity_poly.type
_entity_poly.pdbx_seq_one_letter_code
_entity_poly.pdbx_strand_id
1 'polypeptide(L)' 'QISEQIQLEAINYVPYIPLGQYIQATAWRSNLTGLLRGPAAVFWNISKT' A
#
# COMPACT_ATOMS: atom_id res chain seq x y z
N GLN A 1 -1.28 -12.21 19.52
CA GLN A 1 -0.21 -12.28 20.53
C GLN A 1 1.17 -12.53 19.91
N ILE A 2 1.37 -13.55 19.04
CA ILE A 2 2.68 -13.79 18.39
C ILE A 2 3.15 -12.62 17.50
N SER A 3 2.26 -12.03 16.69
CA SER A 3 2.59 -10.87 15.84
C SER A 3 3.19 -9.71 16.65
N GLU A 4 2.61 -9.42 17.82
CA GLU A 4 3.08 -8.36 18.71
C GLU A 4 4.49 -8.64 19.25
N GLN A 5 4.77 -9.88 19.66
CA GLN A 5 6.10 -10.27 20.14
C GLN A 5 7.16 -10.12 19.03
N ILE A 6 6.83 -10.47 17.79
CA ILE A 6 7.72 -10.29 16.64
C ILE A 6 8.00 -8.79 16.39
N GLN A 7 6.98 -7.95 16.45
CA GLN A 7 7.15 -6.50 16.24
C GLN A 7 8.01 -5.86 17.35
N LEU A 8 7.85 -6.29 18.60
CA LEU A 8 8.68 -5.83 19.72
C LEU A 8 10.16 -6.21 19.51
N GLU A 9 10.43 -7.45 19.10
CA GLU A 9 11.80 -7.89 18.83
C GLU A 9 12.43 -7.17 17.63
N ALA A 10 11.65 -6.90 16.58
CA ALA A 10 12.10 -6.13 15.43
C ALA A 10 12.52 -4.70 15.82
N ILE A 11 11.85 -4.09 16.82
CA ILE A 11 12.22 -2.78 17.36
C ILE A 11 13.46 -2.87 18.25
N ASN A 12 13.67 -3.98 18.97
CA ASN A 12 14.86 -4.16 19.81
C ASN A 12 16.14 -4.38 19.00
N TYR A 13 16.09 -5.25 17.99
CA TYR A 13 17.26 -5.58 17.15
C TYR A 13 17.54 -4.54 16.05
N VAL A 14 16.52 -3.77 15.64
CA VAL A 14 16.53 -2.74 14.58
C VAL A 14 17.24 -3.22 13.30
N PRO A 15 16.70 -4.21 12.59
CA PRO A 15 17.30 -4.68 11.33
C PRO A 15 17.19 -3.65 10.18
N TYR A 16 16.22 -2.74 10.24
CA TYR A 16 16.03 -1.67 9.26
C TYR A 16 15.37 -0.45 9.91
N ILE A 17 15.60 0.73 9.32
CA ILE A 17 14.97 1.98 9.75
C ILE A 17 13.96 2.40 8.66
N PRO A 18 12.66 2.49 8.97
CA PRO A 18 11.67 2.93 7.99
C PRO A 18 11.83 4.42 7.73
N LEU A 19 12.07 4.79 6.47
CA LEU A 19 12.24 6.20 6.05
C LEU A 19 10.92 6.90 5.71
N GLY A 20 9.81 6.16 5.73
CA GLY A 20 8.48 6.64 5.34
C GLY A 20 7.78 5.66 4.41
N GLN A 21 6.56 6.03 4.01
CA GLN A 21 5.75 5.25 3.10
C GLN A 21 5.82 5.85 1.69
N TYR A 22 6.11 5.01 0.69
CA TYR A 22 5.99 5.41 -0.70
C TYR A 22 4.52 5.45 -1.13
N ILE A 23 4.11 6.56 -1.73
CA ILE A 23 2.77 6.74 -2.30
C ILE A 23 2.92 6.98 -3.79
N GLN A 24 2.29 6.14 -4.60
CA GLN A 24 2.25 6.35 -6.04
C GLN A 24 1.28 7.48 -6.40
N ALA A 25 1.81 8.57 -6.95
CA ALA A 25 1.01 9.59 -7.60
C ALA A 25 0.65 9.12 -9.03
N THR A 26 -0.60 8.76 -9.25
CA THR A 26 -1.08 8.21 -10.54
C THR A 26 -2.17 9.10 -11.12
N ALA A 27 -2.06 9.44 -12.40
CA ALA A 27 -3.09 10.15 -13.15
C ALA A 27 -3.99 9.16 -13.91
N TRP A 28 -5.30 9.40 -13.88
CA TRP A 28 -6.30 8.54 -14.52
C TRP A 28 -7.17 9.34 -15.49
N ARG A 29 -7.64 8.68 -16.54
CA ARG A 29 -8.57 9.30 -17.49
C ARG A 29 -9.92 9.52 -16.80
N SER A 30 -10.53 10.67 -17.07
CA SER A 30 -11.79 11.10 -16.44
C SER A 30 -12.99 10.19 -16.72
N ASN A 31 -12.97 9.38 -17.78
CA ASN A 31 -14.06 8.47 -18.14
C ASN A 31 -13.89 7.04 -17.59
N LEU A 32 -12.94 6.82 -16.68
CA LEU A 32 -12.76 5.52 -16.03
C LEU A 32 -13.62 5.42 -14.77
N THR A 33 -14.29 4.28 -14.61
CA THR A 33 -15.08 3.93 -13.43
C THR A 33 -14.51 2.67 -12.77
N GLY A 34 -14.85 2.47 -11.49
CA GLY A 34 -14.47 1.26 -10.76
C GLY A 34 -13.00 1.17 -10.34
N LEU A 35 -12.29 2.29 -10.24
CA LEU A 35 -10.93 2.31 -9.68
C LEU A 35 -10.93 1.94 -8.18
N LEU A 36 -10.09 0.98 -7.83
CA LEU A 36 -9.83 0.62 -6.44
C LEU A 36 -8.67 1.45 -5.86
N ARG A 37 -8.84 1.93 -4.64
CA ARG A 37 -7.78 2.61 -3.88
C ARG A 37 -6.95 1.56 -3.15
N GLY A 38 -5.63 1.59 -3.32
CA GLY A 38 -4.74 0.63 -2.69
C GLY A 38 -3.26 0.99 -2.84
N PRO A 39 -2.37 0.21 -2.20
CA PRO A 39 -0.92 0.41 -2.29
C PRO A 39 -0.36 0.14 -3.68
N ALA A 40 -1.13 -0.53 -4.54
CA ALA A 40 -0.80 -0.80 -5.94
C ALA A 40 -2.04 -0.62 -6.82
N ALA A 41 -1.82 -0.32 -8.09
CA ALA A 41 -2.88 -0.30 -9.08
C ALA A 41 -3.36 -1.73 -9.38
N VAL A 42 -4.64 -2.00 -9.14
CA VAL A 42 -5.30 -3.25 -9.48
C VAL A 42 -6.46 -2.98 -10.44
N PHE A 43 -6.58 -3.78 -11.51
CA PHE A 43 -7.48 -3.51 -12.63
C PHE A 43 -8.71 -4.43 -12.67
N TRP A 44 -9.17 -4.91 -11.51
CA TRP A 44 -10.19 -5.97 -11.43
C TRP A 44 -11.60 -5.54 -11.82
N ASN A 45 -11.94 -4.27 -11.63
CA ASN A 45 -13.31 -3.77 -11.81
C ASN A 45 -13.34 -2.43 -12.56
N ILE A 46 -12.30 -2.15 -13.34
CA ILE A 46 -12.18 -0.91 -14.11
C ILE A 46 -12.95 -1.04 -15.44
N SER A 47 -13.72 -0.02 -15.78
CA SER A 47 -14.43 0.08 -17.05
C SER A 47 -14.42 1.52 -17.57
N LYS A 48 -14.68 1.68 -18.87
CA LYS A 48 -14.96 3.01 -19.44
C LYS A 48 -16.45 3.30 -19.27
N THR A 49 -16.76 4.56 -18.95
CA THR A 49 -18.10 5.10 -19.11
C THR A 49 -18.41 5.29 -20.58
#